data_AF-A0AA40ZUH1-F1
#
_entry.id   AF-A0AA40ZUH1-F1
#
_cell.length_a   1.000
_cell.length_b   1.000
_cell.length_c   1.000
_cell.angle_alpha   90.00
_cell.angle_beta   90.00
_cell.angle_gamma   90.00
#
_symmetry.space_group_name_H-M   'P 1'
#
loop_
_entity.id
_entity.type
_entity.pdbx_description
1 polymer ?
#
loop_
_entity_poly.entity_id
_entity_poly.type
_entity_poly.pdbx_seq_one_letter_code
_entity_poly.pdbx_strand_id
1 'polypeptide(L)'
;MKAKVSLKKLFVSTLFLTLGVSAFAFQNNDFVYNSKEVNGLKVSQSVYKNNNNLLTNYLEYHYKYDDQKRLIENETVCWDENLKTWKKVMCVRYTYSDNQVTTNYYKWNDHKGRYIKENGKTTTMYIAAK
;
A
#
# COMPACT_ATOMS: atom_id res chain seq x y z
N MET A 1 23.35 -43.56 -1.43
CA MET A 1 22.06 -43.38 -2.14
C MET A 1 20.94 -43.74 -1.17
N LYS A 2 19.90 -42.96 -0.86
CA LYS A 2 19.30 -41.73 -1.39
C LYS A 2 18.73 -40.91 -0.21
N ALA A 3 18.81 -39.59 -0.25
CA ALA A 3 18.10 -38.70 0.65
C ALA A 3 16.59 -38.76 0.41
N LYS A 4 15.78 -38.58 1.46
CA LYS A 4 14.42 -38.02 1.37
C LYS A 4 14.12 -37.26 2.66
N VAL A 5 14.50 -35.98 2.68
CA VAL A 5 13.94 -34.99 3.61
C VAL A 5 12.49 -34.75 3.17
N SER A 6 11.54 -34.99 4.06
CA SER A 6 10.13 -34.65 3.86
C SER A 6 9.76 -33.53 4.82
N LEU A 7 10.06 -32.29 4.41
CA LEU A 7 9.61 -31.07 5.08
C LEU A 7 8.10 -30.89 4.82
N LYS A 8 7.25 -31.35 5.72
CA LYS A 8 5.79 -31.16 5.60
C LYS A 8 5.37 -29.85 6.29
N LYS A 9 5.21 -28.82 5.45
CA LYS A 9 4.24 -27.70 5.54
C LYS A 9 4.12 -27.01 6.90
N LEU A 10 4.94 -25.98 7.11
CA LEU A 10 4.69 -24.95 8.12
C LEU A 10 3.48 -24.11 7.69
N PHE A 11 2.46 -24.04 8.54
CA PHE A 11 1.31 -23.14 8.35
C PHE A 11 1.80 -21.68 8.40
N VAL A 12 1.90 -21.03 7.24
CA VAL A 12 2.09 -19.58 7.16
C VAL A 12 0.73 -18.93 7.32
N SER A 13 0.33 -18.78 8.57
CA SER A 13 -0.69 -17.82 8.99
C SER A 13 -0.18 -17.26 10.29
N THR A 14 0.38 -16.05 10.21
CA THR A 14 0.38 -15.00 11.23
C THR A 14 1.55 -14.05 10.92
N LEU A 15 1.34 -13.17 9.94
CA LEU A 15 1.81 -11.80 10.06
C LEU A 15 0.55 -11.00 10.37
N PHE A 16 0.22 -10.92 11.65
CA PHE A 16 -0.65 -9.86 12.15
C PHE A 16 0.05 -8.55 11.82
N LEU A 17 -0.30 -7.92 10.70
CA LEU A 17 -0.23 -6.47 10.62
C LEU A 17 -1.51 -5.97 11.29
N THR A 18 -1.56 -6.06 12.62
CA THR A 18 -2.52 -5.28 13.40
C THR A 18 -2.10 -3.82 13.26
N LEU A 19 -2.57 -3.15 12.22
CA LEU A 19 -3.04 -1.79 12.42
C LEU A 19 -4.40 -1.96 13.08
N GLY A 20 -4.36 -2.14 14.40
CA GLY A 20 -5.54 -2.22 15.22
C GLY A 20 -6.42 -1.03 14.88
N VAL A 21 -7.69 -1.34 14.61
CA VAL A 21 -8.78 -0.39 14.74
C VAL A 21 -8.84 -0.03 16.23
N SER A 22 -7.95 0.85 16.67
CA SER A 22 -8.26 1.65 17.83
C SER A 22 -9.24 2.70 17.35
N ALA A 23 -10.52 2.40 17.55
CA ALA A 23 -11.57 3.40 17.65
C ALA A 23 -11.24 4.32 18.84
N PHE A 24 -10.20 5.12 18.70
CA PHE A 24 -10.17 6.41 19.35
C PHE A 24 -10.85 7.34 18.35
N ALA A 25 -12.10 7.66 18.64
CA ALA A 25 -12.74 8.86 18.14
C ALA A 25 -11.90 10.05 18.61
N PHE A 26 -10.83 10.35 17.88
CA PHE A 26 -10.08 11.59 18.03
C PHE A 26 -10.75 12.61 17.11
N GLN A 27 -11.41 13.56 17.78
CA GLN A 27 -11.96 14.83 17.29
C GLN A 27 -11.36 15.32 15.96
N ASN A 28 -12.03 14.96 14.86
CA ASN A 28 -12.21 15.64 13.57
C ASN A 28 -12.49 14.55 12.52
N ASN A 29 -13.78 14.20 12.34
CA ASN A 29 -14.26 13.21 11.36
C ASN A 29 -14.12 13.71 9.91
N ASP A 30 -12.97 14.27 9.52
CA ASP A 30 -12.79 14.89 8.20
C ASP A 30 -12.70 13.85 7.08
N PHE A 31 -12.34 12.60 7.40
CA PHE A 31 -12.15 11.55 6.39
C PHE A 31 -12.86 10.23 6.72
N VAL A 32 -13.41 9.60 5.67
CA VAL A 32 -14.00 8.26 5.70
C VAL A 32 -13.21 7.35 4.78
N TYR A 33 -12.97 6.11 5.20
CA TYR A 33 -12.14 5.15 4.48
C TYR A 33 -12.95 3.93 4.07
N ASN A 34 -12.84 3.53 2.81
CA ASN A 34 -13.46 2.30 2.30
C ASN A 34 -12.40 1.42 1.63
N SER A 35 -12.18 0.21 2.15
CA SER A 35 -11.19 -0.73 1.65
C SER A 35 -11.84 -1.77 0.76
N LYS A 36 -11.18 -2.12 -0.36
CA LYS A 36 -11.54 -3.27 -1.19
C LYS A 36 -10.54 -4.38 -0.98
N GLU A 37 -11.04 -5.57 -0.67
CA GLU A 37 -10.23 -6.77 -0.49
C GLU A 37 -10.55 -7.83 -1.54
N VAL A 38 -9.54 -8.55 -2.00
CA VAL A 38 -9.65 -9.69 -2.91
C VAL A 38 -8.72 -10.78 -2.39
N ASN A 39 -9.25 -11.97 -2.14
CA ASN A 39 -8.48 -13.12 -1.63
C ASN A 39 -7.71 -12.84 -0.33
N GLY A 40 -8.29 -12.01 0.55
CA GLY A 40 -7.69 -11.60 1.83
C GLY A 40 -6.57 -10.55 1.70
N LEU A 41 -6.40 -9.94 0.52
CA LEU A 41 -5.47 -8.84 0.29
C LEU A 41 -6.22 -7.56 -0.03
N LYS A 42 -5.85 -6.47 0.63
CA LYS A 42 -6.37 -5.13 0.37
C LYS A 42 -5.83 -4.61 -0.96
N VAL A 43 -6.65 -4.57 -2.00
CA VAL A 43 -6.24 -4.17 -3.36
C VAL A 43 -6.45 -2.68 -3.64
N SER A 44 -7.39 -2.04 -2.92
CA SER A 44 -7.53 -0.59 -2.94
C SER A 44 -8.13 -0.03 -1.65
N GLN A 45 -7.97 1.29 -1.46
CA GLN A 45 -8.66 2.03 -0.42
C GLN A 45 -9.03 3.43 -0.93
N SER A 46 -10.33 3.72 -0.93
CA SER A 46 -10.84 5.05 -1.18
C SER A 46 -10.89 5.85 0.13
N VAL A 47 -10.49 7.11 0.06
CA VAL A 47 -10.60 8.10 1.13
C VAL A 47 -11.54 9.18 0.65
N TYR A 48 -12.53 9.50 1.49
CA TYR A 48 -13.51 10.54 1.25
C TYR A 48 -13.34 11.64 2.26
N LYS A 49 -13.53 12.90 1.87
CA LYS A 49 -13.77 13.98 2.82
C LYS A 49 -15.22 13.92 3.30
N ASN A 50 -15.44 14.05 4.59
CA ASN A 50 -16.77 14.15 5.18
C ASN A 50 -17.04 15.60 5.59
N ASN A 51 -17.97 16.23 4.90
CA ASN A 51 -18.46 17.56 5.24
C ASN A 51 -19.94 17.45 5.60
N ASN A 52 -20.26 17.40 6.89
CA ASN A 52 -21.63 17.30 7.40
C ASN A 52 -22.45 16.16 6.75
N ASN A 53 -21.89 14.95 6.71
CA ASN A 53 -22.47 13.74 6.12
C ASN A 53 -22.49 13.71 4.58
N LEU A 54 -21.97 14.74 3.90
CA LEU A 54 -21.67 14.66 2.47
C LEU A 54 -20.25 14.14 2.27
N LEU A 55 -20.14 12.97 1.62
CA LEU A 55 -18.86 12.38 1.25
C LEU A 55 -18.43 12.84 -0.13
N THR A 56 -17.23 13.41 -0.24
CA THR A 56 -16.60 13.74 -1.53
C THR A 56 -15.31 12.96 -1.71
N ASN A 57 -15.01 12.55 -2.95
CA ASN A 57 -13.78 11.85 -3.26
C ASN A 57 -12.56 12.68 -2.84
N TYR A 58 -11.53 12.02 -2.32
CA TYR A 58 -10.30 12.71 -1.95
C TYR A 58 -9.04 11.99 -2.45
N LEU A 59 -8.79 10.77 -1.97
CA LEU A 59 -7.64 9.96 -2.37
C LEU A 59 -8.10 8.55 -2.69
N GLU A 60 -7.37 7.87 -3.56
CA GLU A 60 -7.44 6.42 -3.69
C GLU A 60 -6.02 5.84 -3.66
N TYR A 61 -5.88 4.77 -2.89
CA TYR A 61 -4.67 3.96 -2.86
C TYR A 61 -4.90 2.66 -3.62
N HIS A 62 -3.95 2.28 -4.45
CA HIS A 62 -3.95 1.00 -5.17
C HIS A 62 -2.73 0.19 -4.78
N TYR A 63 -2.96 -1.07 -4.42
CA TYR A 63 -1.93 -1.95 -3.91
C TYR A 63 -1.69 -3.12 -4.86
N LYS A 64 -0.42 -3.45 -5.09
CA LYS A 64 -0.03 -4.65 -5.82
C LYS A 64 0.86 -5.52 -4.96
N TYR A 65 0.73 -6.82 -5.16
CA TYR A 65 1.43 -7.83 -4.39
C TYR A 65 2.18 -8.77 -5.33
N ASP A 66 3.28 -9.36 -4.84
CA ASP A 66 3.95 -10.46 -5.52
C ASP A 66 3.28 -11.82 -5.22
N ASP A 67 3.81 -12.89 -5.80
CA ASP A 67 3.31 -14.26 -5.62
C ASP A 67 3.41 -14.76 -4.17
N GLN A 68 4.26 -14.14 -3.35
CA GLN A 68 4.40 -14.41 -1.92
C GLN A 68 3.45 -13.54 -1.08
N LYS A 69 2.53 -12.80 -1.73
CA LYS A 69 1.58 -11.86 -1.10
C LYS A 69 2.25 -10.71 -0.35
N ARG A 70 3.47 -10.32 -0.74
CA ARG A 70 4.17 -9.14 -0.19
C ARG A 70 3.84 -7.91 -1.01
N LEU A 71 3.64 -6.76 -0.36
CA LEU A 71 3.31 -5.50 -1.03
C LEU A 71 4.50 -5.04 -1.89
N ILE A 72 4.32 -4.91 -3.19
CA ILE A 72 5.38 -4.47 -4.13
C ILE A 72 5.14 -3.07 -4.68
N GLU A 73 3.89 -2.60 -4.68
CA GLU A 73 3.54 -1.25 -5.15
C GLU A 73 2.36 -0.69 -4.35
N ASN A 74 2.46 0.59 -3.97
CA ASN A 74 1.38 1.40 -3.42
C ASN A 74 1.31 2.70 -4.23
N GLU A 75 0.31 2.80 -5.11
CA GLU A 75 0.05 3.99 -5.92
C GLU A 75 -0.99 4.87 -5.23
N THR A 76 -0.75 6.18 -5.20
CA THR A 76 -1.73 7.17 -4.74
C THR A 76 -2.19 8.02 -5.92
N VAL A 77 -3.51 8.08 -6.07
CA VAL A 77 -4.20 9.05 -6.93
C VAL A 77 -5.03 9.99 -6.05
N CYS A 78 -5.18 11.24 -6.48
CA CYS A 78 -6.03 12.23 -5.83
C CYS A 78 -7.17 12.66 -6.74
N TRP A 79 -8.30 12.96 -6.13
CA TRP A 79 -9.45 13.48 -6.85
C TRP A 79 -9.26 14.99 -7.11
N ASP A 80 -9.33 15.38 -8.38
CA ASP A 80 -9.38 16.78 -8.78
C ASP A 80 -10.85 17.21 -8.84
N GLU A 81 -11.26 18.04 -7.88
CA GLU A 81 -12.65 18.52 -7.80
C GLU A 81 -13.05 19.45 -8.94
N ASN A 82 -12.10 20.15 -9.58
CA ASN A 82 -12.40 21.08 -10.67
C ASN A 82 -12.59 20.31 -11.98
N LEU A 83 -11.74 19.33 -12.24
CA LEU A 83 -11.76 18.52 -13.46
C LEU A 83 -12.62 17.26 -13.34
N LYS A 84 -13.13 16.97 -12.14
CA LYS A 84 -13.92 15.77 -11.82
C LYS A 84 -13.25 14.49 -12.30
N THR A 85 -11.96 14.35 -12.01
CA THR A 85 -11.13 13.22 -12.46
C THR A 85 -10.05 12.86 -11.44
N TRP A 86 -9.55 11.64 -11.53
CA TRP A 86 -8.43 11.17 -10.71
C TRP A 86 -7.10 11.55 -11.34
N LYS A 87 -6.22 12.17 -10.55
CA LYS A 87 -4.86 12.53 -10.92
C LYS A 87 -3.85 11.65 -10.22
N LYS A 88 -2.83 11.22 -10.96
CA LYS A 88 -1.69 10.49 -10.40
C LYS A 88 -0.84 11.43 -9.55
N VAL A 89 -0.44 10.97 -8.37
CA VAL A 89 0.35 11.76 -7.42
C VAL A 89 1.71 11.13 -7.20
N MET A 90 1.73 9.95 -6.60
CA MET A 90 2.95 9.26 -6.23
C MET A 90 2.78 7.74 -6.29
N CYS A 91 3.90 7.05 -6.28
CA CYS A 91 3.96 5.60 -6.25
C CYS A 91 5.13 5.20 -5.35
N VAL A 92 4.90 4.28 -4.43
CA VAL A 92 5.94 3.68 -3.60
C VAL A 92 6.14 2.25 -4.06
N ARG A 93 7.38 1.86 -4.31
CA ARG A 93 7.73 0.51 -4.75
C ARG A 93 8.67 -0.15 -3.78
N TYR A 94 8.42 -1.43 -3.54
CA TYR A 94 9.17 -2.25 -2.61
C TYR A 94 9.92 -3.34 -3.38
N THR A 95 11.18 -3.52 -3.04
CA THR A 95 12.01 -4.61 -3.57
C THR A 95 12.55 -5.39 -2.40
N TYR A 96 12.37 -6.71 -2.46
CA TYR A 96 12.77 -7.62 -1.40
C TYR A 96 14.02 -8.39 -1.83
N SER A 97 15.02 -8.41 -0.96
CA SER A 97 16.11 -9.39 -0.96
C SER A 97 16.04 -10.21 0.34
N ASP A 98 16.87 -11.25 0.48
CA ASP A 98 16.73 -12.29 1.52
C ASP A 98 16.41 -11.77 2.92
N ASN A 99 17.06 -10.67 3.34
CA ASN A 99 16.86 -10.07 4.66
C ASN A 99 16.61 -8.56 4.62
N GLN A 100 16.28 -7.99 3.46
CA GLN A 100 16.09 -6.54 3.33
C GLN A 100 14.88 -6.20 2.47
N VAL A 101 14.26 -5.07 2.80
CA VAL A 101 13.29 -4.39 1.96
C VAL A 101 13.83 -3.02 1.59
N THR A 102 13.94 -2.77 0.29
CA THR A 102 14.24 -1.44 -0.25
C THR A 102 12.96 -0.77 -0.70
N THR A 103 12.69 0.40 -0.14
CA THR A 103 11.55 1.26 -0.47
C THR A 103 12.02 2.41 -1.35
N ASN A 104 11.41 2.54 -2.52
CA ASN A 104 11.69 3.61 -3.48
C ASN A 104 10.44 4.46 -3.67
N TYR A 105 10.59 5.78 -3.57
CA TYR A 105 9.50 6.73 -3.78
C TYR A 105 9.57 7.31 -5.19
N TYR A 106 8.41 7.47 -5.81
CA TYR A 106 8.28 8.03 -7.15
C TYR A 106 7.18 9.09 -7.16
N LYS A 107 7.42 10.19 -7.87
CA LYS A 107 6.43 11.25 -8.09
C LYS A 107 5.94 11.20 -9.54
N TRP A 108 4.66 11.40 -9.76
CA TRP A 108 4.11 11.53 -11.11
C TRP A 108 4.67 12.79 -11.78
N ASN A 109 5.04 12.66 -13.05
CA ASN A 109 5.47 13.78 -13.88
C ASN A 109 4.52 13.89 -15.08
N ASP A 110 3.68 14.93 -15.09
CA ASP A 110 2.68 15.13 -16.13
C ASP A 110 3.30 15.31 -17.52
N HIS A 111 4.45 15.99 -17.61
CA HIS A 111 5.13 16.22 -18.88
C HIS A 111 5.69 14.93 -19.50
N LYS A 112 6.22 14.02 -18.68
CA LYS A 112 6.79 12.74 -19.13
C LYS A 112 5.75 11.60 -19.16
N GLY A 113 4.55 11.82 -18.64
CA GLY A 113 3.50 10.80 -18.55
C GLY A 113 3.91 9.57 -17.75
N ARG A 114 4.80 9.71 -16.76
CA ARG A 114 5.30 8.58 -15.96
C ARG A 114 5.77 8.98 -14.57
N TYR A 115 5.80 7.99 -13.68
CA TYR A 115 6.44 8.11 -12.38
C TYR A 115 7.97 8.21 -12.52
N ILE A 116 8.55 9.20 -11.84
CA ILE A 116 10.01 9.43 -11.79
C ILE A 116 10.47 9.18 -10.36
N LYS A 117 11.54 8.40 -10.21
CA LYS A 117 12.13 8.10 -8.90
C LYS A 117 12.60 9.39 -8.24
N GLU A 118 12.24 9.58 -6.98
CA GLU A 118 12.69 10.71 -6.17
C GLU A 118 14.09 10.41 -5.63
N ASN A 119 15.07 11.22 -6.01
CA ASN A 119 16.44 11.08 -5.53
C ASN A 119 16.52 11.34 -4.02
N GLY A 120 17.36 10.57 -3.31
CA GLY A 120 17.53 10.69 -1.85
C GLY A 120 16.39 10.15 -1.00
N LYS A 121 15.26 9.75 -1.59
CA LYS A 121 14.14 9.08 -0.91
C LYS A 121 14.18 7.59 -1.19
N THR A 122 15.30 6.94 -0.87
CA THR A 122 15.41 5.47 -0.90
C THR A 122 15.79 5.02 0.50
N THR A 123 15.01 4.10 1.06
CA THR A 123 15.25 3.57 2.39
C THR A 123 15.36 2.06 2.30
N THR A 124 16.43 1.50 2.86
CA THR A 124 16.59 0.05 2.98
C THR A 124 16.54 -0.32 4.45
N MET A 125 15.66 -1.26 4.79
CA MET A 125 15.49 -1.76 6.15
C MET A 125 15.73 -3.27 6.17
N TYR A 126 16.36 -3.76 7.24
CA TYR A 126 16.50 -5.20 7.46
C TYR A 126 15.18 -5.78 7.96
N ILE A 127 14.78 -6.89 7.37
CA ILE A 127 13.69 -7.72 7.85
C ILE A 127 14.28 -8.54 8.99
N ALA A 128 13.85 -8.27 10.23
CA ALA A 128 14.30 -9.04 11.38
C ALA A 128 13.99 -10.52 11.15
N ALA A 129 15.03 -11.36 11.22
CA ALA A 129 14.86 -12.81 11.28
C ALA A 129 14.13 -13.14 12.58
N LYS A 130 13.09 -13.97 12.48
CA LYS A 130 12.35 -14.48 13.64
C LYS A 130 13.25 -15.35 14.51
#